data_AF-A0A351NY52-F1
#
_entry.id   AF-A0A351NY52-F1
#
_cell.length_a   1.000
_cell.length_b   1.000
_cell.length_c   1.000
_cell.angle_alpha   90.00
_cell.angle_beta   90.00
_cell.angle_gamma   90.00
#
_symmetry.space_group_name_H-M   'P 1'
#
loop_
_entity.id
_entity.type
_entity.pdbx_description
1 polymer ?
#
loop_
_entity_poly.entity_id
_entity_poly.type
_entity_poly.pdbx_seq_one_letter_code
_entity_poly.pdbx_strand_id
1 'polypeptide(L)'
;MHDYLINLIRVSDSMTVTHLRYIKYTTGHYGPGKHPGVTLQFICDHSGDDYHVIFNVSLKRKRSAGKYEKGASLPEKHFSVGPKSSFVAMWRSTQIPLPRSLTAFHDCMGKLKSISFKAETSKGNRLNAASLKPMICPDNSPINPRQIPDKSLTTIPDKDIPQTPKEPKKESISTTCPNNCVISKQVSEYTSNHIAPVDETERVQNQTYDEWLAEYQQQWILECDELF
;
A
#
# COMPACT_ATOMS: atom_id res chain seq x y z
N MET A 1 -38.14 -25.07 -29.92
CA MET A 1 -37.23 -26.13 -29.42
C MET A 1 -35.81 -25.98 -29.98
N HIS A 2 -35.24 -24.76 -30.00
CA HIS A 2 -33.83 -24.55 -30.39
C HIS A 2 -33.05 -23.68 -29.38
N ASP A 3 -33.72 -23.12 -28.35
CA ASP A 3 -33.08 -22.22 -27.40
C ASP A 3 -32.58 -22.89 -26.10
N TYR A 4 -32.87 -24.19 -25.91
CA TYR A 4 -32.44 -24.93 -24.71
C TYR A 4 -31.07 -25.59 -24.85
N LEU A 5 -30.49 -25.66 -26.06
CA LEU A 5 -29.19 -26.29 -26.30
C LEU A 5 -27.99 -25.32 -26.21
N ILE A 6 -28.22 -24.00 -26.19
CA ILE A 6 -27.12 -23.01 -26.10
C ILE A 6 -26.60 -22.87 -24.66
N ASN A 7 -27.37 -23.28 -23.65
CA ASN A 7 -26.95 -23.23 -22.25
C ASN A 7 -26.29 -24.52 -21.73
N LEU A 8 -26.14 -25.56 -22.57
CA LEU A 8 -25.61 -26.88 -22.17
C LEU A 8 -24.23 -27.20 -22.76
N ILE A 9 -23.50 -26.21 -23.28
CA ILE A 9 -22.11 -26.37 -23.76
C ILE A 9 -21.22 -25.26 -23.18
N ARG A 10 -21.09 -25.22 -21.85
CA ARG A 10 -19.88 -24.65 -21.21
C ARG A 10 -19.78 -24.96 -19.72
N VAL A 11 -20.00 -26.21 -19.31
CA VAL A 11 -19.24 -26.68 -18.14
C VAL A 11 -17.81 -26.85 -18.66
N SER A 12 -17.07 -25.74 -18.73
CA SER A 12 -15.61 -25.85 -18.76
C SER A 12 -15.29 -26.46 -17.41
N ASP A 13 -14.68 -27.64 -17.38
CA ASP A 13 -14.13 -28.22 -16.16
C ASP A 13 -13.06 -27.25 -15.63
N SER A 14 -13.50 -26.24 -14.89
CA SER A 14 -12.63 -25.31 -14.18
C SER A 14 -12.18 -26.05 -12.94
N MET A 15 -11.02 -26.70 -13.05
CA MET A 15 -10.39 -27.35 -11.92
C MET A 15 -9.70 -26.27 -11.07
N THR A 16 -9.98 -26.28 -9.76
CA THR A 16 -9.20 -25.47 -8.82
C THR A 16 -7.89 -26.19 -8.54
N VAL A 17 -6.78 -25.53 -8.87
CA VAL A 17 -5.43 -25.97 -8.55
C VAL A 17 -4.96 -25.21 -7.31
N THR A 18 -4.42 -25.95 -6.35
CA THR A 18 -3.91 -25.44 -5.07
C THR A 18 -2.41 -25.71 -4.97
N HIS A 19 -1.75 -25.11 -3.98
CA HIS A 19 -0.30 -25.25 -3.76
C HIS A 19 0.54 -24.86 -4.99
N LEU A 20 0.13 -23.77 -5.63
CA LEU A 20 0.87 -23.17 -6.73
C LEU A 20 2.00 -22.32 -6.17
N ARG A 21 3.24 -22.70 -6.48
CA ARG A 21 4.45 -22.00 -6.05
C ARG A 21 4.99 -21.15 -7.18
N TYR A 22 5.22 -19.87 -6.91
CA TYR A 22 5.72 -18.93 -7.89
C TYR A 22 7.18 -19.22 -8.27
N ILE A 23 7.47 -19.28 -9.58
CA ILE A 23 8.82 -19.53 -10.11
C ILE A 23 9.47 -18.24 -10.59
N LYS A 24 8.86 -17.62 -11.61
CA LYS A 24 9.39 -16.46 -12.32
C LYS A 24 8.29 -15.75 -13.10
N TYR A 25 8.64 -14.64 -13.74
CA TYR A 25 7.74 -13.92 -14.61
C TYR A 25 8.43 -13.53 -15.92
N THR A 26 7.62 -13.31 -16.95
CA THR A 26 8.05 -12.78 -18.24
C THR A 26 7.09 -11.69 -18.71
N THR A 27 7.58 -10.76 -19.51
CA THR A 27 6.76 -9.70 -20.12
C THR A 27 6.68 -9.94 -21.63
N GLY A 28 5.52 -9.69 -22.24
CA GLY A 28 5.33 -9.93 -23.67
C GLY A 28 4.05 -9.31 -24.21
N HIS A 29 3.78 -9.58 -25.48
CA HIS A 29 2.54 -9.18 -26.15
C HIS A 29 1.75 -10.44 -26.51
N TYR A 30 0.47 -10.48 -26.15
CA TYR A 30 -0.35 -11.69 -26.20
C TYR A 30 -1.65 -11.48 -26.99
N GLY A 31 -2.16 -12.57 -27.57
CA GLY A 31 -3.40 -12.58 -28.34
C GLY A 31 -3.28 -11.95 -29.74
N PRO A 32 -4.37 -11.97 -30.52
CA PRO A 32 -4.38 -11.45 -31.89
C PRO A 32 -4.08 -9.94 -31.94
N GLY A 33 -4.55 -9.18 -30.95
CA GLY A 33 -4.28 -7.75 -30.80
C GLY A 33 -2.91 -7.39 -30.23
N LYS A 34 -2.04 -8.38 -29.96
CA LYS A 34 -0.70 -8.19 -29.37
C LYS A 34 -0.76 -7.28 -28.14
N HIS A 35 -1.66 -7.57 -27.21
CA HIS A 35 -1.83 -6.76 -26.01
C HIS A 35 -0.66 -6.97 -25.04
N PRO A 36 -0.08 -5.89 -24.48
CA PRO A 36 1.00 -6.00 -23.52
C PRO A 36 0.54 -6.70 -22.23
N GLY A 37 1.35 -7.64 -21.76
CA GLY A 37 1.03 -8.45 -20.59
C GLY A 37 2.27 -8.90 -19.81
N VAL A 38 2.04 -9.25 -18.55
CA VAL A 38 2.99 -9.96 -17.69
C VAL A 38 2.45 -11.37 -17.43
N THR A 39 3.31 -12.35 -17.63
CA THR A 39 3.02 -13.77 -17.38
C THR A 39 3.71 -14.19 -16.09
N LEU A 40 2.94 -14.64 -15.10
CA LEU A 40 3.51 -15.28 -13.91
C LEU A 40 3.48 -16.79 -14.12
N GLN A 41 4.59 -17.45 -13.82
CA GLN A 41 4.79 -18.88 -13.97
C GLN A 41 4.83 -19.54 -12.60
N PHE A 42 4.10 -20.63 -12.46
CA PHE A 42 3.93 -21.39 -11.24
C PHE A 42 4.21 -22.86 -11.51
N ILE A 43 4.59 -23.58 -10.48
CA ILE A 43 4.59 -25.04 -10.43
C ILE A 43 3.60 -25.49 -9.36
N CYS A 44 2.82 -26.52 -9.64
CA CYS A 44 1.99 -27.17 -8.62
C CYS A 44 2.87 -28.10 -7.77
N ASP A 45 2.90 -27.92 -6.46
CA ASP A 45 3.72 -28.77 -5.58
C ASP A 45 3.24 -30.23 -5.54
N HIS A 46 1.95 -30.48 -5.80
CA HIS A 46 1.37 -31.83 -5.77
C HIS A 46 1.59 -32.62 -7.06
N SER A 47 1.35 -31.99 -8.21
CA SER A 47 1.45 -32.67 -9.51
C SER A 47 2.78 -32.46 -10.22
N GLY A 48 3.54 -31.42 -9.85
CA GLY A 48 4.74 -31.01 -10.56
C GLY A 48 4.47 -30.30 -11.89
N ASP A 49 3.21 -30.06 -12.24
CA ASP A 49 2.85 -29.42 -13.51
C ASP A 49 3.12 -27.91 -13.49
N ASP A 50 3.55 -27.40 -14.64
CA ASP A 50 3.74 -25.97 -14.87
C ASP A 50 2.41 -25.29 -15.23
N TYR A 51 2.10 -24.22 -14.51
CA TYR A 51 0.94 -23.36 -14.73
C TYR A 51 1.37 -21.92 -15.00
N HIS A 52 0.51 -21.18 -15.72
CA HIS A 52 0.77 -19.76 -15.96
C HIS A 52 -0.50 -18.92 -15.94
N VAL A 53 -0.33 -17.66 -15.56
CA VAL A 53 -1.38 -16.63 -15.58
C VAL A 53 -0.87 -15.42 -16.33
N ILE A 54 -1.74 -14.73 -17.06
CA ILE A 54 -1.38 -13.54 -17.82
C ILE A 54 -2.22 -12.37 -17.32
N PHE A 55 -1.56 -11.28 -16.96
CA PHE A 55 -2.18 -10.02 -16.57
C PHE A 55 -1.88 -8.93 -17.60
N ASN A 56 -2.88 -8.11 -17.91
CA ASN A 56 -2.71 -6.94 -18.78
C ASN A 56 -1.93 -5.85 -18.05
N VAL A 57 -0.87 -5.35 -18.70
CA VAL A 57 0.02 -4.30 -18.16
C VAL A 57 0.46 -3.37 -19.27
N SER A 58 1.17 -2.29 -18.95
CA SER A 58 1.82 -1.43 -19.94
C SER A 58 3.31 -1.71 -19.97
N LEU A 59 3.84 -1.95 -21.17
CA LEU A 59 5.28 -2.12 -21.43
C LEU A 59 5.90 -0.84 -22.03
N LYS A 60 5.17 0.28 -22.00
CA LYS A 60 5.60 1.55 -22.59
C LYS A 60 5.84 2.61 -21.50
N ARG A 61 6.80 3.52 -21.75
CA ARG A 61 7.05 4.67 -20.88
C ARG A 61 5.85 5.63 -20.90
N LYS A 62 5.39 6.04 -19.71
CA LYS A 62 4.29 7.03 -19.57
C LYS A 62 4.74 8.48 -19.75
N ARG A 63 6.02 8.77 -19.51
CA ARG A 63 6.66 10.09 -19.61
C ARG A 63 7.97 9.98 -20.36
N SER A 64 8.38 11.05 -21.03
CA SER A 64 9.74 11.16 -21.54
C SER A 64 10.71 11.32 -20.37
N ALA A 65 11.88 10.69 -20.46
CA ALA A 65 12.92 10.74 -19.45
C ALA A 65 14.29 10.65 -20.12
N GLY A 66 15.04 11.75 -20.09
CA GLY A 66 16.36 11.83 -20.71
C GLY A 66 16.29 11.50 -22.20
N LYS A 67 17.02 10.44 -22.59
CA LYS A 67 17.10 9.97 -23.99
C LYS A 67 15.87 9.20 -24.48
N TYR A 68 14.92 8.88 -23.61
CA TYR A 68 13.81 8.01 -23.95
C TYR A 68 12.48 8.77 -23.96
N GLU A 69 11.79 8.68 -25.09
CA GLU A 69 10.50 9.33 -25.26
C GLU A 69 9.35 8.56 -24.62
N LYS A 70 8.27 9.30 -24.34
CA LYS A 70 6.97 8.72 -24.00
C LYS A 70 6.54 7.73 -25.09
N GLY A 71 6.05 6.57 -24.69
CA GLY A 71 5.63 5.51 -25.59
C GLY A 71 6.75 4.53 -25.98
N ALA A 72 8.02 4.87 -25.76
CA ALA A 72 9.13 3.94 -25.97
C ALA A 72 9.03 2.72 -25.03
N SER A 73 9.53 1.57 -25.47
CA SER A 73 9.51 0.32 -24.72
C SER A 73 10.30 0.42 -23.41
N LEU A 74 9.71 -0.04 -22.31
CA LEU A 74 10.39 -0.18 -21.03
C LEU A 74 11.56 -1.17 -21.15
N PRO A 75 12.55 -1.10 -20.24
CA PRO A 75 13.59 -2.10 -20.15
C PRO A 75 13.00 -3.51 -19.99
N GLU A 76 13.78 -4.53 -20.33
CA GLU A 76 13.32 -5.92 -20.27
C GLU A 76 12.82 -6.28 -18.87
N LYS A 77 11.69 -6.99 -18.78
CA LYS A 77 11.02 -7.37 -17.51
C LYS A 77 10.46 -6.20 -16.68
N HIS A 78 10.60 -4.95 -17.13
CA HIS A 78 9.90 -3.82 -16.52
C HIS A 78 8.50 -3.69 -17.11
N PHE A 79 7.54 -3.36 -16.25
CA PHE A 79 6.17 -3.11 -16.64
C PHE A 79 5.55 -2.09 -15.70
N SER A 80 4.50 -1.44 -16.18
CA SER A 80 3.69 -0.50 -15.41
C SER A 80 2.27 -1.01 -15.34
N VAL A 81 1.67 -0.99 -14.16
CA VAL A 81 0.28 -1.43 -13.97
C VAL A 81 -0.66 -0.24 -13.79
N GLY A 82 -1.94 -0.46 -14.09
CA GLY A 82 -3.00 0.48 -13.76
C GLY A 82 -3.45 0.29 -12.30
N PRO A 83 -3.86 1.35 -11.59
CA PRO A 83 -4.26 1.28 -10.18
C PRO A 83 -5.46 0.33 -9.95
N LYS A 84 -6.39 0.27 -10.91
CA LYS A 84 -7.58 -0.60 -10.88
C LYS A 84 -7.40 -1.90 -11.70
N SER A 85 -6.16 -2.32 -11.92
CA SER A 85 -5.89 -3.54 -12.70
C SER A 85 -6.08 -4.81 -11.86
N SER A 86 -6.45 -5.91 -12.52
CA SER A 86 -6.55 -7.23 -11.88
C SER A 86 -5.22 -7.67 -11.25
N PHE A 87 -4.09 -7.21 -11.80
CA PHE A 87 -2.78 -7.45 -11.19
C PHE A 87 -2.65 -6.78 -9.82
N VAL A 88 -3.07 -5.51 -9.71
CA VAL A 88 -3.05 -4.79 -8.41
C VAL A 88 -4.03 -5.42 -7.43
N ALA A 89 -5.21 -5.85 -7.90
CA ALA A 89 -6.17 -6.55 -7.06
C ALA A 89 -5.59 -7.87 -6.51
N MET A 90 -4.95 -8.67 -7.37
CA MET A 90 -4.26 -9.89 -6.97
C MET A 90 -3.12 -9.58 -5.99
N TRP A 91 -2.28 -8.57 -6.28
CA TRP A 91 -1.19 -8.20 -5.39
C TRP A 91 -1.69 -7.79 -4.00
N ARG A 92 -2.75 -6.98 -3.91
CA ARG A 92 -3.34 -6.59 -2.63
C ARG A 92 -3.85 -7.79 -1.84
N SER A 93 -4.37 -8.82 -2.51
CA SER A 93 -4.80 -10.04 -1.84
C SER A 93 -3.66 -10.78 -1.14
N THR A 94 -2.41 -10.62 -1.61
CA THR A 94 -1.20 -11.23 -1.00
C THR A 94 -0.78 -10.61 0.33
N GLN A 95 -1.35 -9.47 0.70
CA GLN A 95 -0.95 -8.68 1.88
C GLN A 95 0.53 -8.20 1.84
N ILE A 96 1.24 -8.38 0.71
CA ILE A 96 2.55 -7.78 0.51
C ILE A 96 2.36 -6.27 0.31
N PRO A 97 3.14 -5.41 1.01
CA PRO A 97 3.08 -3.97 0.83
C PRO A 97 3.21 -3.57 -0.64
N LEU A 98 2.37 -2.62 -1.06
CA LEU A 98 2.40 -2.13 -2.43
C LEU A 98 3.74 -1.39 -2.66
N PRO A 99 4.37 -1.55 -3.83
CA PRO A 99 5.56 -0.77 -4.16
C PRO A 99 5.26 0.72 -4.17
N ARG A 100 6.27 1.55 -3.91
CA ARG A 100 6.16 3.03 -3.93
C ARG A 100 5.54 3.58 -5.22
N SER A 101 5.70 2.86 -6.34
CA SER A 101 5.14 3.22 -7.64
C SER A 101 4.58 1.99 -8.35
N LEU A 102 3.52 2.19 -9.14
CA LEU A 102 2.94 1.17 -10.01
C LEU A 102 3.87 0.72 -11.16
N THR A 103 5.06 1.31 -11.27
CA THR A 103 6.11 0.89 -12.22
C THR A 103 7.21 0.04 -11.56
N ALA A 104 7.19 -0.07 -10.22
CA ALA A 104 8.24 -0.71 -9.41
C ALA A 104 7.90 -2.14 -8.97
N PHE A 105 6.87 -2.76 -9.54
CA PHE A 105 6.50 -4.13 -9.20
C PHE A 105 7.61 -5.14 -9.52
N HIS A 106 8.40 -4.89 -10.57
CA HIS A 106 9.53 -5.73 -10.97
C HIS A 106 10.54 -5.97 -9.82
N ASP A 107 10.80 -4.96 -8.99
CA ASP A 107 11.67 -5.06 -7.81
C ASP A 107 11.09 -5.97 -6.72
N CYS A 108 9.77 -6.12 -6.70
CA CYS A 108 9.04 -6.79 -5.63
C CYS A 108 8.65 -8.22 -5.99
N MET A 109 8.73 -8.62 -7.27
CA MET A 109 8.22 -9.90 -7.76
C MET A 109 8.77 -11.11 -7.01
N GLY A 110 10.00 -11.03 -6.49
CA GLY A 110 10.61 -12.09 -5.69
C GLY A 110 9.86 -12.41 -4.40
N LYS A 111 9.11 -11.46 -3.84
CA LYS A 111 8.31 -11.65 -2.61
C LYS A 111 7.16 -12.64 -2.82
N LEU A 112 6.73 -12.86 -4.06
CA LEU A 112 5.70 -13.87 -4.36
C LEU A 112 6.18 -15.31 -4.10
N LYS A 113 7.50 -15.54 -3.99
CA LYS A 113 8.05 -16.89 -3.71
C LYS A 113 7.70 -17.41 -2.31
N SER A 114 7.43 -16.53 -1.35
CA SER A 114 7.07 -16.92 0.02
C SER A 114 5.59 -17.24 0.19
N ILE A 115 4.81 -17.22 -0.89
CA ILE A 115 3.37 -17.38 -0.87
C ILE A 115 2.98 -18.58 -1.71
N SER A 116 2.12 -19.41 -1.14
CA SER A 116 1.42 -20.47 -1.86
C SER A 116 0.11 -19.93 -2.44
N PHE A 117 -0.21 -20.26 -3.68
CA PHE A 117 -1.39 -19.76 -4.38
C PHE A 117 -2.40 -20.87 -4.70
N LYS A 118 -3.64 -20.45 -4.92
CA LYS A 118 -4.68 -21.25 -5.56
C LYS A 118 -5.34 -20.46 -6.69
N ALA A 119 -5.76 -21.16 -7.74
CA ALA A 119 -6.45 -20.57 -8.87
C ALA A 119 -7.25 -21.63 -9.62
N GLU A 120 -8.26 -21.18 -10.36
CA GLU A 120 -8.98 -22.03 -11.30
C GLU A 120 -8.27 -22.08 -12.65
N THR A 121 -8.31 -23.24 -13.31
CA THR A 121 -7.89 -23.35 -14.71
C THR A 121 -8.94 -22.76 -15.64
N SER A 122 -8.48 -22.06 -16.68
CA SER A 122 -9.33 -21.50 -17.73
C SER A 122 -9.26 -22.30 -19.02
N LYS A 123 -8.07 -22.72 -19.43
CA LYS A 123 -7.82 -23.56 -20.61
C LYS A 123 -6.46 -24.26 -20.47
N GLY A 124 -6.47 -25.60 -20.35
CA GLY A 124 -5.25 -26.36 -20.09
C GLY A 124 -4.52 -25.80 -18.86
N ASN A 125 -3.21 -25.58 -18.99
CA ASN A 125 -2.36 -25.07 -17.90
C ASN A 125 -2.44 -23.54 -17.69
N ARG A 126 -3.35 -22.85 -18.40
CA ARG A 126 -3.58 -21.42 -18.20
C ARG A 126 -4.57 -21.20 -17.08
N LEU A 127 -4.11 -20.55 -16.02
CA LEU A 127 -4.91 -20.13 -14.87
C LEU A 127 -5.76 -18.90 -15.21
N ASN A 128 -6.94 -18.83 -14.61
CA ASN A 128 -7.79 -17.65 -14.63
C ASN A 128 -7.19 -16.58 -13.69
N ALA A 129 -6.89 -15.40 -14.26
CA ALA A 129 -6.28 -14.30 -13.54
C ALA A 129 -7.15 -13.75 -12.40
N ALA A 130 -8.48 -13.86 -12.51
CA ALA A 130 -9.41 -13.34 -11.51
C ALA A 130 -9.56 -14.27 -10.29
N SER A 131 -9.29 -15.57 -10.44
CA SER A 131 -9.39 -16.55 -9.35
C SER A 131 -8.06 -16.78 -8.63
N LEU A 132 -6.94 -16.26 -9.15
CA LEU A 132 -5.64 -16.35 -8.50
C LEU A 132 -5.63 -15.58 -7.17
N LYS A 133 -5.47 -16.33 -6.08
CA LYS A 133 -5.45 -15.80 -4.71
C LYS A 133 -4.42 -16.56 -3.87
N PRO A 134 -3.79 -15.92 -2.88
CA PRO A 134 -2.94 -16.62 -1.93
C PRO A 134 -3.78 -17.63 -1.13
N MET A 135 -3.15 -18.75 -0.79
CA MET A 135 -3.62 -19.63 0.27
C MET A 135 -3.15 -19.01 1.58
N ILE A 136 -4.09 -18.59 2.43
CA ILE A 136 -3.76 -18.11 3.77
C ILE A 136 -3.30 -19.34 4.57
N CYS A 137 -2.00 -19.49 4.74
CA CYS A 137 -1.41 -20.33 5.76
C CYS A 137 -0.65 -19.39 6.70
N PRO A 138 -1.17 -19.11 7.91
CA PRO A 138 -0.45 -18.30 8.87
C PRO A 138 0.64 -19.17 9.48
N ASP A 139 1.80 -19.25 8.84
CA ASP A 139 2.99 -19.81 9.49
C ASP A 139 4.25 -19.05 9.10
N ASN A 140 4.16 -17.73 9.23
CA ASN A 140 5.34 -16.90 9.37
C ASN A 140 5.48 -16.57 10.85
N SER A 141 5.74 -17.58 11.68
CA SER A 141 6.33 -17.29 12.99
C SER A 141 7.67 -16.61 12.73
N PRO A 142 7.91 -15.36 13.17
CA PRO A 142 9.21 -14.75 13.03
C PRO A 142 10.19 -15.49 13.93
N ILE A 143 10.98 -16.41 13.35
CA ILE A 143 12.15 -16.98 14.01
C ILE A 143 13.22 -15.88 14.01
N ASN A 144 13.16 -15.02 15.03
CA ASN A 144 14.30 -14.36 15.64
C ASN A 144 13.82 -13.72 16.95
N PRO A 145 13.97 -14.38 18.11
CA PRO A 145 14.08 -13.62 19.34
C PRO A 145 15.30 -12.70 19.18
N ARG A 146 15.06 -11.40 19.03
CA ARG A 146 16.12 -10.39 19.15
C ARG A 146 16.86 -10.69 20.44
N GLN A 147 18.18 -10.80 20.34
CA GLN A 147 19.07 -10.94 21.50
C GLN A 147 18.65 -9.93 22.58
N ILE A 148 18.45 -10.45 23.79
CA ILE A 148 18.33 -9.62 24.98
C ILE A 148 19.65 -8.84 25.11
N PRO A 149 19.63 -7.51 25.32
CA PRO A 149 20.85 -6.75 25.56
C PRO A 149 21.53 -7.26 26.84
N ASP A 150 22.81 -7.63 26.72
CA ASP A 150 23.59 -8.30 27.79
C ASP A 150 24.10 -7.33 28.88
N LYS A 151 23.48 -6.15 29.02
CA LYS A 151 24.00 -5.08 29.87
C LYS A 151 22.88 -4.37 30.62
N SER A 152 22.77 -4.67 31.91
CA SER A 152 22.08 -3.80 32.87
C SER A 152 22.87 -2.50 33.02
N LEU A 153 22.26 -1.36 32.66
CA LEU A 153 22.83 -0.05 32.99
C LEU A 153 22.80 0.11 34.52
N THR A 154 23.96 0.08 35.16
CA THR A 154 24.13 0.46 36.57
C THR A 154 24.78 1.83 36.59
N THR A 155 23.98 2.88 36.76
CA THR A 155 24.47 4.18 37.20
C THR A 155 23.48 4.77 38.18
N ILE A 156 23.69 4.50 39.46
CA ILE A 156 23.02 5.15 40.58
C ILE A 156 23.64 6.56 40.69
N PRO A 157 22.87 7.66 40.61
CA PRO A 157 23.33 8.95 41.06
C PRO A 157 23.05 9.07 42.56
N ASP A 158 24.12 9.07 43.34
CA ASP A 158 24.12 9.35 44.77
C ASP A 158 23.93 10.85 44.97
N LYS A 159 22.74 11.28 45.42
CA LYS A 159 22.53 12.62 45.99
C LYS A 159 21.44 12.57 47.07
N ASP A 160 21.90 12.85 48.28
CA ASP A 160 21.14 13.00 49.51
C ASP A 160 20.05 14.08 49.43
N ILE A 161 18.91 13.76 50.06
CA ILE A 161 17.79 14.66 50.34
C ILE A 161 18.03 15.33 51.71
N PRO A 162 17.64 16.60 51.88
CA PRO A 162 16.86 16.92 53.08
C PRO A 162 15.53 17.67 52.81
N GLN A 163 14.65 17.48 53.78
CA GLN A 163 13.20 17.69 53.89
C GLN A 163 12.57 19.09 53.63
N THR A 164 11.26 18.98 53.36
CA THR A 164 10.07 19.87 53.29
C THR A 164 9.96 21.07 54.26
N PRO A 165 9.07 22.06 54.00
CA PRO A 165 7.74 22.02 54.66
C PRO A 165 6.51 22.63 53.90
N LYS A 166 5.39 21.88 54.00
CA LYS A 166 3.96 22.24 54.26
C LYS A 166 3.10 23.08 53.28
N GLU A 167 2.01 22.43 52.85
CA GLU A 167 0.68 22.91 52.36
C GLU A 167 -0.02 23.90 53.34
N PRO A 168 -0.94 24.81 52.88
CA PRO A 168 -2.32 24.40 52.50
C PRO A 168 -3.12 25.27 51.47
N LYS A 169 -4.02 24.57 50.75
CA LYS A 169 -5.44 24.87 50.37
C LYS A 169 -5.90 26.32 50.10
N LYS A 170 -6.55 26.56 48.94
CA LYS A 170 -7.76 27.41 48.69
C LYS A 170 -8.13 27.35 47.20
N GLU A 171 -9.27 26.77 46.82
CA GLU A 171 -10.60 27.38 46.65
C GLU A 171 -10.76 28.30 45.43
N SER A 172 -11.78 27.98 44.62
CA SER A 172 -12.26 28.72 43.46
C SER A 172 -12.96 30.02 43.84
N ILE A 173 -12.80 31.07 43.02
CA ILE A 173 -13.85 32.08 42.83
C ILE A 173 -13.89 32.57 41.37
N SER A 174 -15.11 32.54 40.84
CA SER A 174 -15.62 33.30 39.71
C SER A 174 -16.06 34.67 40.20
N THR A 175 -15.71 35.76 39.50
CA THR A 175 -16.47 37.03 39.51
C THR A 175 -16.06 37.94 38.34
N THR A 176 -16.96 38.07 37.36
CA THR A 176 -17.53 39.30 36.77
C THR A 176 -16.85 40.65 37.06
N CYS A 177 -16.60 41.46 36.01
CA CYS A 177 -17.32 42.74 35.84
C CYS A 177 -17.09 43.42 34.46
N PRO A 178 -18.12 44.12 33.93
CA PRO A 178 -18.21 44.64 32.57
C PRO A 178 -17.79 46.13 32.50
N ASN A 179 -17.64 46.69 31.29
CA ASN A 179 -18.31 47.93 30.86
C ASN A 179 -17.99 48.32 29.41
N ASN A 180 -19.04 48.75 28.72
CA ASN A 180 -19.09 49.26 27.35
C ASN A 180 -18.63 50.73 27.27
N CYS A 181 -17.99 51.12 26.16
CA CYS A 181 -18.03 52.51 25.66
C CYS A 181 -18.01 52.56 24.11
N VAL A 182 -19.18 52.88 23.55
CA VAL A 182 -19.51 53.85 22.48
C VAL A 182 -18.77 53.85 21.12
N ILE A 183 -19.61 53.98 20.09
CA ILE A 183 -19.43 54.01 18.62
C ILE A 183 -18.64 55.24 18.11
N SER A 184 -17.85 55.07 17.05
CA SER A 184 -17.74 56.08 15.98
C SER A 184 -17.38 55.47 14.62
N LYS A 185 -18.18 55.78 13.60
CA LYS A 185 -17.99 55.40 12.19
C LYS A 185 -16.82 56.16 11.59
N GLN A 186 -15.91 55.47 10.88
CA GLN A 186 -15.19 56.05 9.73
C GLN A 186 -14.96 54.96 8.68
N VAL A 187 -15.47 55.24 7.48
CA VAL A 187 -15.17 54.53 6.22
C VAL A 187 -13.80 55.01 5.77
N SER A 188 -12.89 54.08 5.51
CA SER A 188 -11.67 54.34 4.75
C SER A 188 -11.50 53.25 3.70
N GLU A 189 -11.55 53.64 2.42
CA GLU A 189 -11.06 52.84 1.31
C GLU A 189 -9.60 52.45 1.57
N TYR A 190 -9.31 51.15 1.52
CA TYR A 190 -7.95 50.64 1.49
C TYR A 190 -7.70 49.98 0.13
N THR A 191 -6.81 50.61 -0.62
CA THR A 191 -6.10 50.06 -1.77
C THR A 191 -5.25 48.85 -1.35
N SER A 192 -5.35 47.77 -2.13
CA SER A 192 -4.40 46.66 -2.39
C SER A 192 -3.46 46.17 -1.27
N ASN A 193 -3.55 44.86 -0.96
CA ASN A 193 -2.37 44.04 -0.66
C ASN A 193 -2.53 42.64 -1.28
N HIS A 194 -1.48 42.21 -1.98
CA HIS A 194 -1.31 40.89 -2.58
C HIS A 194 -1.18 39.83 -1.47
N ILE A 195 -2.05 38.80 -1.48
CA ILE A 195 -1.89 37.63 -0.62
C ILE A 195 -0.65 36.88 -1.12
N ALA A 196 0.46 37.01 -0.40
CA ALA A 196 1.57 36.08 -0.56
C ALA A 196 1.07 34.66 -0.20
N PRO A 197 1.44 33.61 -0.96
CA PRO A 197 1.15 32.24 -0.56
C PRO A 197 1.78 31.99 0.80
N VAL A 198 0.99 31.41 1.72
CA VAL A 198 1.48 30.90 2.99
C VAL A 198 2.64 29.95 2.71
N ASP A 199 3.77 30.23 3.35
CA ASP A 199 5.01 29.52 3.20
C ASP A 199 4.89 28.12 3.83
N GLU A 200 4.45 27.14 3.03
CA GLU A 200 4.47 25.70 3.40
C GLU A 200 5.89 25.16 3.61
N THR A 201 6.92 25.98 3.37
CA THR A 201 8.31 25.54 3.40
C THR A 201 8.85 25.37 4.83
N GLU A 202 8.27 26.02 5.84
CA GLU A 202 8.75 25.90 7.23
C GLU A 202 8.20 24.67 7.99
N ARG A 203 7.01 24.14 7.64
CA ARG A 203 6.48 22.93 8.33
C ARG A 203 7.31 21.68 8.00
N VAL A 204 8.03 21.67 6.88
CA VAL A 204 8.82 20.52 6.42
C VAL A 204 10.14 20.36 7.20
N GLN A 205 10.66 21.42 7.83
CA GLN A 205 12.02 21.38 8.39
C GLN A 205 12.14 20.79 9.80
N ASN A 206 11.05 20.68 10.58
CA ASN A 206 11.12 20.31 12.00
C ASN A 206 10.31 19.06 12.40
N GLN A 207 9.80 18.28 11.46
CA GLN A 207 9.06 17.06 11.81
C GLN A 207 10.01 15.87 12.04
N THR A 208 9.91 15.26 13.22
CA THR A 208 10.68 14.06 13.56
C THR A 208 10.02 12.83 12.91
N TYR A 209 10.81 11.82 12.51
CA TYR A 209 10.31 10.61 11.83
C TYR A 209 9.08 9.97 12.49
N ASP A 210 9.04 9.99 13.83
CA ASP A 210 7.96 9.42 14.62
C ASP A 210 6.65 10.23 14.55
N GLU A 211 6.71 11.54 14.38
CA GLU A 211 5.54 12.41 14.22
C GLU A 211 4.87 12.18 12.86
N TRP A 212 5.67 11.95 11.82
CA TRP A 212 5.16 11.61 10.48
C TRP A 212 4.48 10.24 10.47
N LEU A 213 5.03 9.26 11.20
CA LEU A 213 4.44 7.93 11.32
C LEU A 213 3.11 7.98 12.08
N ALA A 214 3.03 8.79 13.13
CA ALA A 214 1.81 8.98 13.91
C ALA A 214 0.70 9.67 13.10
N GLU A 215 1.02 10.72 12.33
CA GLU A 215 0.05 11.42 11.47
C GLU A 215 -0.48 10.47 10.37
N TYR A 216 0.38 9.62 9.79
CA TYR A 216 -0.01 8.60 8.82
C TYR A 216 -0.90 7.50 9.42
N GLN A 217 -0.58 7.04 10.64
CA GLN A 217 -1.38 6.04 11.35
C GLN A 217 -2.75 6.60 11.76
N GLN A 218 -2.82 7.85 12.22
CA GLN A 218 -4.07 8.53 12.57
C GLN A 218 -4.97 8.70 11.33
N GLN A 219 -4.39 9.11 10.20
CA GLN A 219 -5.13 9.21 8.94
C GLN A 219 -5.69 7.85 8.48
N TRP A 220 -4.91 6.77 8.67
CA TRP A 220 -5.33 5.42 8.31
C TRP A 220 -6.42 4.85 9.24
N ILE A 221 -6.39 5.20 10.53
CA ILE A 221 -7.43 4.81 11.50
C ILE A 221 -8.74 5.53 11.17
N LEU A 222 -8.70 6.83 10.90
CA LEU A 222 -9.89 7.62 10.55
C LEU A 222 -10.55 7.14 9.24
N GLU A 223 -9.75 6.74 8.25
CA GLU A 223 -10.26 6.21 6.97
C GLU A 223 -10.83 4.77 7.13
N CYS A 224 -10.42 4.03 8.17
CA CYS A 224 -11.01 2.72 8.48
C CYS A 224 -12.32 2.84 9.28
N ASP A 225 -12.44 3.83 10.17
CA ASP A 225 -13.66 4.03 11.00
C ASP A 225 -14.85 4.61 10.21
N GLU A 226 -14.61 5.24 9.06
CA GLU A 226 -15.69 5.72 8.15
C GLU A 226 -16.28 4.61 7.26
N LEU A 227 -15.71 3.38 7.32
CA LEU A 227 -16.10 2.24 6.48
C LEU A 227 -16.78 1.08 7.26
N PHE A 228 -17.09 1.29 8.55
CA PHE A 228 -17.89 0.38 9.40
C PHE A 228 -19.01 1.13 10.12
#